data_AF-A0A191TJ91-F1
#
_entry.id   AF-A0A191TJ91-F1
#
_cell.length_a   1.000
_cell.length_b   1.000
_cell.length_c   1.000
_cell.angle_alpha   90.00
_cell.angle_beta   90.00
_cell.angle_gamma   90.00
#
_symmetry.space_group_name_H-M   'P 1'
#
loop_
_entity.id
_entity.type
_entity.pdbx_description
1 polymer ?
#
loop_
_entity_poly.entity_id
_entity_poly.type
_entity_poly.pdbx_seq_one_letter_code
_entity_poly.pdbx_strand_id
1 'polypeptide(L)'
;MSMNFIFTRRIYIQLILLFIPFAISAQPLYKNDTIVVADSARSIAKIQPEIQSPVLLDVQKTLDSLNGIQSRPVRKSNLYYRLAVGFAKMKMYPLALKCFYFSTKKKARKSFNADSATKEQDEFYASLKQARENILQTSSGEAIAIFGDTVLVNKIKQRGESSKPIEDSSIVNPFLDHKTASAYGVIVHVKQPVRGKRRKIKLPGNVGHTFITLIKFNADGSSVQRTFGFYPKKSLPLEASPFFPNTPSYFKNDARHDWDEAVGKFIDKKQFDLILDLTKKYAKKRYHLSKNNCTDFGLNIASIAGIQIKHTKGKWLLGGGNDPADMGQSIRENEVATSNGKLFIYSQPLDSDDKLAKGNGE
;
A
#
# COMPACT_ATOMS: atom_id res chain seq x y z
N MET A 1 55.59 16.74 64.01
CA MET A 1 55.61 18.13 63.47
C MET A 1 54.26 18.37 62.79
N SER A 2 53.62 19.52 63.04
CA SER A 2 52.41 20.11 62.36
C SER A 2 51.64 19.23 61.34
N MET A 3 50.37 18.86 61.58
CA MET A 3 49.13 19.67 61.39
C MET A 3 48.81 19.95 59.90
N ASN A 4 47.78 19.32 59.33
CA ASN A 4 46.35 19.76 59.23
C ASN A 4 46.09 20.84 58.16
N PHE A 5 45.11 20.61 57.27
CA PHE A 5 43.80 21.29 57.31
C PHE A 5 42.75 20.68 56.35
N ILE A 6 41.48 21.01 56.56
CA ILE A 6 40.27 20.60 55.80
C ILE A 6 39.41 21.85 55.57
N PHE A 7 38.53 21.89 54.53
CA PHE A 7 37.33 22.76 54.28
C PHE A 7 37.37 23.49 52.91
N THR A 8 36.26 23.94 52.26
CA THR A 8 34.84 23.49 52.12
C THR A 8 34.09 24.33 51.06
N ARG A 9 33.07 23.73 50.40
CA ARG A 9 31.70 24.26 50.03
C ARG A 9 31.45 25.61 49.29
N ARG A 10 30.26 25.64 48.65
CA ARG A 10 29.44 26.76 48.09
C ARG A 10 29.73 27.07 46.60
N ILE A 11 28.77 27.20 45.67
CA ILE A 11 27.30 27.41 45.63
C ILE A 11 26.81 28.84 45.95
N TYR A 12 26.64 29.65 44.89
CA TYR A 12 25.56 30.61 44.58
C TYR A 12 25.40 30.64 43.03
N ILE A 13 24.29 30.89 42.31
CA ILE A 13 22.89 31.36 42.55
C ILE A 13 22.59 32.83 42.16
N GLN A 14 21.52 33.01 41.36
CA GLN A 14 20.90 34.22 40.76
C GLN A 14 21.65 34.89 39.57
N LEU A 15 21.06 35.43 38.47
CA LEU A 15 19.69 35.69 37.93
C LEU A 15 19.33 37.19 37.80
N ILE A 16 19.18 37.68 36.54
CA ILE A 16 18.45 38.86 36.01
C ILE A 16 18.45 38.66 34.45
N LEU A 17 17.42 38.76 33.59
CA LEU A 17 16.09 39.40 33.43
C LEU A 17 16.04 40.71 32.61
N LEU A 18 15.14 40.71 31.60
CA LEU A 18 14.63 41.84 30.76
C LEU A 18 15.66 42.45 29.77
N PHE A 19 15.31 42.91 28.57
CA PHE A 19 14.11 43.67 28.14
C PHE A 19 13.52 43.28 26.75
N ILE A 20 12.25 43.65 26.51
CA ILE A 20 11.56 43.72 25.19
C ILE A 20 10.68 44.99 25.15
N PRO A 21 10.84 45.86 24.15
CA PRO A 21 9.73 46.33 23.27
C PRO A 21 10.20 46.59 21.81
N PHE A 22 9.42 46.90 20.75
CA PHE A 22 7.98 46.86 20.39
C PHE A 22 7.92 46.73 18.82
N ALA A 23 6.97 46.04 18.19
CA ALA A 23 5.64 46.48 17.68
C ALA A 23 5.63 47.47 16.49
N ILE A 24 4.50 47.55 15.75
CA ILE A 24 4.22 48.31 14.48
C ILE A 24 4.75 47.59 13.21
N SER A 25 4.07 47.44 12.05
CA SER A 25 2.72 47.85 11.58
C SER A 25 2.02 46.74 10.74
N ALA A 26 0.91 47.05 10.06
CA ALA A 26 -0.03 46.13 9.40
C ALA A 26 0.17 45.90 7.87
N GLN A 27 -0.74 45.09 7.30
CA GLN A 27 -0.84 44.59 5.91
C GLN A 27 -1.41 45.64 4.91
N PRO A 28 -1.73 45.30 3.63
CA PRO A 28 -1.25 44.26 2.71
C PRO A 28 -0.78 44.83 1.34
N LEU A 29 -0.24 44.00 0.44
CA LEU A 29 -0.34 44.30 -1.00
C LEU A 29 -0.32 43.05 -1.89
N TYR A 30 -1.26 43.00 -2.83
CA TYR A 30 -1.36 42.03 -3.92
C TYR A 30 -0.87 42.74 -5.19
N LYS A 31 0.03 42.13 -5.97
CA LYS A 31 0.19 42.52 -7.38
C LYS A 31 0.65 41.35 -8.24
N ASN A 32 0.09 41.28 -9.44
CA ASN A 32 0.54 40.35 -10.47
C ASN A 32 1.80 40.92 -11.12
N ASP A 33 2.70 40.05 -11.58
CA ASP A 33 3.56 40.35 -12.71
C ASP A 33 3.50 39.19 -13.72
N THR A 34 3.54 39.55 -15.00
CA THR A 34 3.16 38.67 -16.11
C THR A 34 4.36 37.91 -16.67
N ILE A 35 4.11 36.73 -17.22
CA ILE A 35 5.10 35.89 -17.91
C ILE A 35 5.77 36.68 -19.05
N VAL A 36 7.09 36.77 -19.03
CA VAL A 36 7.91 37.02 -20.22
C VAL A 36 8.52 35.69 -20.63
N VAL A 37 8.17 35.22 -21.84
CA VAL A 37 8.80 34.04 -22.44
C VAL A 37 10.14 34.47 -23.04
N ALA A 38 11.22 33.80 -22.64
CA ALA A 38 12.54 33.94 -23.24
C ALA A 38 13.11 32.55 -23.56
N ASP A 39 13.71 32.42 -24.74
CA ASP A 39 14.04 31.12 -25.32
C ASP A 39 15.11 30.34 -24.54
N SER A 40 14.78 29.09 -24.21
CA SER A 40 15.75 28.03 -23.91
C SER A 40 15.42 26.72 -24.65
N ALA A 41 14.67 26.83 -25.75
CA ALA A 41 14.21 25.72 -26.59
C ALA A 41 15.32 25.08 -27.47
N ARG A 42 16.52 24.83 -26.92
CA ARG A 42 17.65 24.25 -27.67
C ARG A 42 18.65 23.40 -26.87
N SER A 43 18.14 22.54 -25.96
CA SER A 43 18.96 21.49 -25.34
C SER A 43 18.20 20.20 -24.98
N ILE A 44 16.91 20.28 -24.65
CA ILE A 44 16.09 19.11 -24.24
C ILE A 44 15.52 18.37 -25.46
N ALA A 45 16.42 17.83 -26.29
CA ALA A 45 16.09 17.04 -27.49
C ALA A 45 16.64 15.61 -27.41
N LYS A 46 16.61 14.99 -26.21
CA LYS A 46 17.11 13.62 -25.97
C LYS A 46 16.45 12.91 -24.77
N ILE A 47 15.14 13.07 -24.62
CA ILE A 47 14.31 12.23 -23.72
C ILE A 47 13.44 11.32 -24.62
N GLN A 48 13.44 10.02 -24.33
CA GLN A 48 12.81 9.00 -25.17
C GLN A 48 11.27 9.05 -25.08
N PRO A 49 10.54 8.58 -26.13
CA PRO A 49 9.08 8.61 -26.15
C PRO A 49 8.44 7.71 -25.08
N GLU A 50 7.21 8.08 -24.70
CA GLU A 50 6.44 7.51 -23.60
C GLU A 50 5.88 6.11 -23.95
N ILE A 51 6.67 5.06 -23.72
CA ILE A 51 6.24 3.67 -23.97
C ILE A 51 5.27 3.22 -22.87
N GLN A 52 3.97 3.28 -23.15
CA GLN A 52 2.99 2.44 -22.45
C GLN A 52 3.35 0.97 -22.66
N SER A 53 3.41 0.18 -21.59
CA SER A 53 3.67 -1.27 -21.72
C SER A 53 2.57 -1.91 -22.59
N PRO A 54 2.92 -2.63 -23.69
CA PRO A 54 1.94 -3.27 -24.57
C PRO A 54 0.98 -4.20 -23.82
N VAL A 55 1.46 -4.84 -22.75
CA VAL A 55 0.67 -5.67 -21.83
C VAL A 55 -0.47 -4.91 -21.18
N LEU A 56 -0.24 -3.65 -20.77
CA LEU A 56 -1.27 -2.81 -20.16
C LEU A 56 -2.33 -2.41 -21.19
N LEU A 57 -1.90 -2.15 -22.43
CA LEU A 57 -2.77 -1.79 -23.54
C LEU A 57 -3.68 -2.97 -23.94
N ASP A 58 -3.14 -4.17 -24.08
CA ASP A 58 -3.92 -5.35 -24.45
C ASP A 58 -4.85 -5.85 -23.34
N VAL A 59 -4.44 -5.71 -22.07
CA VAL A 59 -5.37 -5.94 -20.95
C VAL A 59 -6.47 -4.89 -20.91
N GLN A 60 -6.20 -3.61 -21.24
CA GLN A 60 -7.22 -2.58 -21.35
C GLN A 60 -8.21 -2.90 -22.50
N LYS A 61 -7.72 -3.22 -23.71
CA LYS A 61 -8.54 -3.72 -24.83
C LYS A 61 -9.42 -4.91 -24.43
N THR A 62 -8.88 -5.85 -23.63
CA THR A 62 -9.61 -7.04 -23.14
C THR A 62 -10.71 -6.66 -22.14
N LEU A 63 -10.48 -5.67 -21.28
CA LEU A 63 -11.51 -5.15 -20.37
C LEU A 63 -12.62 -4.39 -21.14
N ASP A 64 -12.27 -3.75 -22.24
CA ASP A 64 -13.21 -3.01 -23.07
C ASP A 64 -14.02 -3.92 -24.01
N SER A 65 -13.47 -5.03 -24.50
CA SER A 65 -14.27 -6.08 -25.16
C SER A 65 -15.22 -6.78 -24.17
N LEU A 66 -14.78 -7.05 -22.94
CA LEU A 66 -15.63 -7.55 -21.84
C LEU A 66 -16.78 -6.60 -21.49
N ASN A 67 -16.62 -5.28 -21.66
CA ASN A 67 -17.72 -4.32 -21.52
C ASN A 67 -18.81 -4.56 -22.58
N GLY A 68 -18.43 -4.89 -23.81
CA GLY A 68 -19.33 -5.12 -24.96
C GLY A 68 -20.13 -6.44 -24.94
N ILE A 69 -19.56 -7.55 -24.48
CA ILE A 69 -20.21 -8.88 -24.48
C ILE A 69 -21.57 -8.85 -23.75
N GLN A 70 -22.65 -9.41 -24.33
CA GLN A 70 -24.00 -9.38 -23.72
C GLN A 70 -24.24 -10.47 -22.64
N SER A 71 -23.34 -10.64 -21.68
CA SER A 71 -23.51 -11.60 -20.58
C SER A 71 -24.33 -11.05 -19.39
N ARG A 72 -25.04 -11.94 -18.69
CA ARG A 72 -25.96 -11.61 -17.56
C ARG A 72 -25.29 -10.70 -16.51
N PRO A 73 -25.95 -9.64 -15.98
CA PRO A 73 -25.33 -8.66 -15.09
C PRO A 73 -24.61 -9.25 -13.85
N VAL A 74 -25.19 -10.26 -13.20
CA VAL A 74 -24.59 -10.92 -12.03
C VAL A 74 -23.37 -11.77 -12.40
N ARG A 75 -23.35 -12.34 -13.62
CA ARG A 75 -22.17 -13.04 -14.13
C ARG A 75 -21.03 -12.04 -14.43
N LYS A 76 -21.36 -10.87 -15.01
CA LYS A 76 -20.39 -9.77 -15.20
C LYS A 76 -19.79 -9.28 -13.89
N SER A 77 -20.61 -8.96 -12.88
CA SER A 77 -20.08 -8.47 -11.60
C SER A 77 -19.13 -9.47 -10.94
N ASN A 78 -19.48 -10.76 -10.97
CA ASN A 78 -18.64 -11.82 -10.41
C ASN A 78 -17.35 -12.04 -11.22
N LEU A 79 -17.40 -11.91 -12.55
CA LEU A 79 -16.21 -11.98 -13.41
C LEU A 79 -15.26 -10.80 -13.14
N TYR A 80 -15.77 -9.57 -13.10
CA TYR A 80 -14.96 -8.39 -12.77
C TYR A 80 -14.36 -8.47 -11.36
N TYR A 81 -15.06 -9.05 -10.39
CA TYR A 81 -14.51 -9.29 -9.05
C TYR A 81 -13.41 -10.36 -9.04
N ARG A 82 -13.60 -11.49 -9.76
CA ARG A 82 -12.56 -12.52 -9.95
C ARG A 82 -11.32 -11.95 -10.65
N LEU A 83 -11.50 -11.08 -11.64
CA LEU A 83 -10.43 -10.33 -12.29
C LEU A 83 -9.73 -9.36 -11.32
N ALA A 84 -10.47 -8.62 -10.50
CA ALA A 84 -9.89 -7.73 -9.48
C ALA A 84 -8.97 -8.50 -8.51
N VAL A 85 -9.43 -9.65 -8.04
CA VAL A 85 -8.62 -10.58 -7.22
C VAL A 85 -7.39 -11.08 -7.98
N GLY A 86 -7.52 -11.48 -9.25
CA GLY A 86 -6.41 -11.91 -10.09
C GLY A 86 -5.33 -10.84 -10.24
N PHE A 87 -5.71 -9.63 -10.66
CA PHE A 87 -4.80 -8.50 -10.81
C PHE A 87 -4.15 -8.07 -9.49
N ALA A 88 -4.89 -8.10 -8.36
CA ALA A 88 -4.32 -7.82 -7.05
C ALA A 88 -3.21 -8.82 -6.67
N LYS A 89 -3.44 -10.12 -6.88
CA LYS A 89 -2.43 -11.16 -6.62
C LYS A 89 -1.20 -11.02 -7.52
N MET A 90 -1.39 -10.55 -8.76
CA MET A 90 -0.31 -10.18 -9.68
C MET A 90 0.31 -8.78 -9.41
N LYS A 91 -0.07 -8.11 -8.31
CA LYS A 91 0.41 -6.76 -7.90
C LYS A 91 0.08 -5.64 -8.92
N MET A 92 -0.86 -5.89 -9.84
CA MET A 92 -1.35 -4.94 -10.85
C MET A 92 -2.51 -4.11 -10.29
N TYR A 93 -2.27 -3.40 -9.19
CA TYR A 93 -3.34 -2.82 -8.37
C TYR A 93 -4.24 -1.76 -9.08
N PRO A 94 -3.76 -0.95 -10.03
CA PRO A 94 -4.63 -0.09 -10.84
C PRO A 94 -5.69 -0.87 -11.62
N LEU A 95 -5.32 -2.00 -12.23
CA LEU A 95 -6.26 -2.90 -12.91
C LEU A 95 -7.18 -3.61 -11.92
N ALA A 96 -6.68 -3.97 -10.75
CA ALA A 96 -7.48 -4.56 -9.68
C ALA A 96 -8.62 -3.63 -9.24
N LEU A 97 -8.31 -2.35 -8.95
CA LEU A 97 -9.33 -1.37 -8.57
C LEU A 97 -10.24 -0.97 -9.75
N LYS A 98 -9.73 -0.84 -10.99
CA LYS A 98 -10.58 -0.67 -12.20
C LYS A 98 -11.62 -1.80 -12.29
N CYS A 99 -11.19 -3.05 -12.20
CA CYS A 99 -12.09 -4.21 -12.25
C CYS A 99 -13.07 -4.23 -11.06
N PHE A 100 -12.60 -3.93 -9.84
CA PHE A 100 -13.47 -3.84 -8.67
C PHE A 100 -14.56 -2.78 -8.86
N TYR A 101 -14.24 -1.59 -9.36
CA TYR A 101 -15.22 -0.54 -9.67
C TYR A 101 -16.31 -1.07 -10.63
N PHE A 102 -15.93 -1.72 -11.74
CA PHE A 102 -16.90 -2.34 -12.64
C PHE A 102 -17.73 -3.45 -11.97
N SER A 103 -17.15 -4.25 -11.06
CA SER A 103 -17.89 -5.27 -10.30
C SER A 103 -19.02 -4.67 -9.43
N THR A 104 -18.87 -3.44 -8.97
CA THR A 104 -19.87 -2.74 -8.14
C THR A 104 -20.95 -2.00 -8.95
N LYS A 105 -20.79 -1.84 -10.27
CA LYS A 105 -21.78 -1.15 -11.12
C LYS A 105 -23.02 -2.01 -11.37
N LYS A 106 -24.09 -1.76 -10.62
CA LYS A 106 -25.45 -2.22 -10.98
C LYS A 106 -25.91 -1.51 -12.26
N LYS A 107 -26.03 -2.24 -13.39
CA LYS A 107 -26.93 -1.85 -14.49
C LYS A 107 -28.38 -2.19 -14.13
N ALA A 108 -29.32 -1.39 -14.63
CA ALA A 108 -30.75 -1.59 -14.37
C ALA A 108 -31.34 -2.82 -15.10
N ARG A 109 -32.52 -3.26 -14.62
CA ARG A 109 -33.29 -4.46 -15.00
C ARG A 109 -33.38 -4.77 -16.51
N LYS A 110 -33.17 -6.05 -16.87
CA LYS A 110 -34.22 -6.98 -17.32
C LYS A 110 -33.70 -8.43 -17.31
N SER A 111 -34.60 -9.40 -17.33
CA SER A 111 -34.33 -10.85 -17.25
C SER A 111 -34.32 -11.52 -18.62
N PHE A 112 -33.35 -12.40 -18.88
CA PHE A 112 -33.37 -13.34 -20.01
C PHE A 112 -32.68 -14.66 -19.65
N ASN A 113 -33.03 -15.75 -20.36
CA ASN A 113 -32.65 -17.14 -20.04
C ASN A 113 -31.15 -17.45 -20.30
N ALA A 114 -30.70 -18.68 -20.04
CA ALA A 114 -29.29 -19.05 -20.18
C ALA A 114 -29.08 -20.57 -20.35
N ASP A 115 -28.35 -20.94 -21.41
CA ASP A 115 -27.79 -22.29 -21.60
C ASP A 115 -26.34 -22.29 -22.15
N SER A 116 -25.78 -21.15 -22.58
CA SER A 116 -24.42 -21.04 -23.15
C SER A 116 -23.24 -21.20 -22.15
N ALA A 117 -23.51 -21.58 -20.91
CA ALA A 117 -22.73 -21.14 -19.74
C ALA A 117 -21.32 -21.75 -19.55
N THR A 118 -20.92 -22.74 -20.35
CA THR A 118 -19.65 -23.47 -20.20
C THR A 118 -18.55 -22.96 -21.14
N LYS A 119 -18.80 -22.93 -22.46
CA LYS A 119 -17.78 -22.57 -23.48
C LYS A 119 -17.14 -21.20 -23.24
N GLU A 120 -17.95 -20.18 -22.92
CA GLU A 120 -17.50 -18.82 -22.62
C GLU A 120 -16.44 -18.75 -21.49
N GLN A 121 -16.45 -19.71 -20.55
CA GLN A 121 -15.50 -19.72 -19.43
C GLN A 121 -14.15 -20.34 -19.81
N ASP A 122 -14.15 -21.39 -20.63
CA ASP A 122 -12.94 -22.10 -21.02
C ASP A 122 -12.17 -21.34 -22.11
N GLU A 123 -12.87 -20.70 -23.04
CA GLU A 123 -12.30 -19.75 -24.02
C GLU A 123 -11.63 -18.55 -23.33
N PHE A 124 -12.18 -18.10 -22.19
CA PHE A 124 -11.60 -17.03 -21.38
C PHE A 124 -10.32 -17.47 -20.63
N TYR A 125 -10.28 -18.70 -20.09
CA TYR A 125 -9.06 -19.25 -19.52
C TYR A 125 -7.99 -19.54 -20.58
N ALA A 126 -8.39 -19.94 -21.80
CA ALA A 126 -7.50 -20.10 -22.94
C ALA A 126 -6.89 -18.76 -23.39
N SER A 127 -7.69 -17.70 -23.53
CA SER A 127 -7.19 -16.37 -23.94
C SER A 127 -6.30 -15.71 -22.88
N LEU A 128 -6.60 -15.83 -21.58
CA LEU A 128 -5.68 -15.38 -20.52
C LEU A 128 -4.36 -16.17 -20.51
N LYS A 129 -4.40 -17.47 -20.81
CA LYS A 129 -3.18 -18.29 -20.99
C LYS A 129 -2.40 -17.83 -22.22
N GLN A 130 -3.07 -17.63 -23.36
CA GLN A 130 -2.45 -17.18 -24.61
C GLN A 130 -1.79 -15.80 -24.47
N ALA A 131 -2.48 -14.83 -23.86
CA ALA A 131 -1.90 -13.51 -23.56
C ALA A 131 -0.62 -13.64 -22.70
N ARG A 132 -0.59 -14.55 -21.73
CA ARG A 132 0.61 -14.86 -20.95
C ARG A 132 1.72 -15.52 -21.76
N GLU A 133 1.42 -16.52 -22.59
CA GLU A 133 2.46 -17.19 -23.39
C GLU A 133 3.04 -16.26 -24.47
N ASN A 134 2.23 -15.36 -25.05
CA ASN A 134 2.70 -14.31 -25.94
C ASN A 134 3.75 -13.41 -25.25
N ILE A 135 3.47 -12.99 -23.99
CA ILE A 135 4.41 -12.19 -23.17
C ILE A 135 5.73 -12.94 -22.91
N LEU A 136 5.71 -14.27 -22.81
CA LEU A 136 6.91 -15.11 -22.67
C LEU A 136 7.67 -15.30 -23.99
N GLN A 137 6.98 -15.34 -25.13
CA GLN A 137 7.61 -15.52 -26.44
C GLN A 137 8.29 -14.24 -26.97
N THR A 138 7.79 -13.05 -26.63
CA THR A 138 8.43 -11.78 -27.05
C THR A 138 9.75 -11.48 -26.29
N SER A 139 10.14 -12.28 -25.29
CA SER A 139 11.34 -12.03 -24.46
C SER A 139 12.63 -12.76 -24.89
N SER A 140 12.76 -13.13 -26.17
CA SER A 140 13.97 -13.76 -26.71
C SER A 140 15.06 -12.74 -27.05
N GLY A 141 15.92 -12.40 -26.08
CA GLY A 141 17.16 -11.65 -26.36
C GLY A 141 17.62 -10.75 -25.21
N GLU A 142 16.99 -9.58 -25.07
CA GLU A 142 17.55 -8.47 -24.29
C GLU A 142 16.75 -8.08 -23.05
N ALA A 143 17.47 -7.68 -21.99
CA ALA A 143 16.91 -7.40 -20.68
C ALA A 143 16.30 -5.98 -20.60
N ILE A 144 14.99 -5.87 -20.83
CA ILE A 144 14.25 -4.61 -20.71
C ILE A 144 14.18 -4.14 -19.25
N ALA A 145 15.16 -3.33 -18.85
CA ALA A 145 15.25 -2.69 -17.54
C ALA A 145 14.41 -1.39 -17.48
N ILE A 146 13.08 -1.53 -17.37
CA ILE A 146 12.15 -0.40 -17.19
C ILE A 146 11.80 -0.20 -15.71
N PHE A 147 11.69 1.07 -15.30
CA PHE A 147 11.62 1.54 -13.90
C PHE A 147 10.63 0.79 -12.99
N GLY A 148 11.19 -0.03 -12.09
CA GLY A 148 10.76 -0.21 -10.70
C GLY A 148 9.47 -1.00 -10.41
N ASP A 149 8.32 -0.56 -10.95
CA ASP A 149 6.99 -0.88 -10.43
C ASP A 149 6.01 -1.48 -11.46
N THR A 150 6.50 -1.82 -12.66
CA THR A 150 5.73 -2.59 -13.68
C THR A 150 6.17 -4.05 -13.68
N VAL A 151 5.22 -4.97 -13.82
CA VAL A 151 5.42 -6.38 -13.48
C VAL A 151 6.14 -7.17 -14.57
N LEU A 152 7.37 -7.61 -14.28
CA LEU A 152 7.97 -8.79 -14.93
C LEU A 152 7.61 -10.05 -14.14
N VAL A 153 6.74 -10.91 -14.69
CA VAL A 153 6.44 -12.25 -14.13
C VAL A 153 7.57 -13.22 -14.52
N ASN A 154 8.78 -12.99 -13.99
CA ASN A 154 9.86 -13.95 -14.17
C ASN A 154 9.80 -14.99 -13.04
N LYS A 155 9.64 -16.27 -13.39
CA LYS A 155 9.42 -17.40 -12.45
C LYS A 155 10.71 -17.84 -11.74
N ILE A 156 11.63 -16.91 -11.47
CA ILE A 156 12.79 -17.17 -10.62
C ILE A 156 12.28 -17.34 -9.19
N LYS A 157 12.55 -18.50 -8.60
CA LYS A 157 12.10 -18.91 -7.25
C LYS A 157 12.90 -18.20 -6.14
N GLN A 158 13.05 -16.88 -6.22
CA GLN A 158 13.82 -16.09 -5.26
C GLN A 158 13.16 -16.12 -3.88
N ARG A 159 13.74 -16.92 -2.98
CA ARG A 159 13.40 -16.92 -1.55
C ARG A 159 13.80 -15.58 -0.94
N GLY A 160 12.84 -14.67 -0.78
CA GLY A 160 12.93 -13.55 0.16
C GLY A 160 14.06 -12.57 -0.10
N GLU A 161 14.13 -11.96 -1.29
CA GLU A 161 14.84 -10.69 -1.44
C GLU A 161 14.18 -9.68 -0.49
N SER A 162 14.88 -9.28 0.59
CA SER A 162 14.25 -8.44 1.62
C SER A 162 13.93 -7.06 1.04
N SER A 163 12.70 -6.57 1.25
CA SER A 163 12.26 -5.24 0.81
C SER A 163 13.32 -4.18 1.11
N LYS A 164 13.72 -3.41 0.10
CA LYS A 164 14.85 -2.47 0.18
C LYS A 164 14.42 -1.15 0.85
N PRO A 165 15.30 -0.49 1.64
CA PRO A 165 15.04 0.85 2.17
C PRO A 165 14.61 1.82 1.05
N ILE A 166 13.66 2.71 1.35
CA ILE A 166 13.31 3.86 0.49
C ILE A 166 13.02 5.10 1.34
N GLU A 167 13.32 6.27 0.78
CA GLU A 167 12.97 7.57 1.36
C GLU A 167 11.52 7.97 1.01
N ASP A 168 10.93 8.87 1.80
CA ASP A 168 9.56 9.35 1.57
C ASP A 168 9.41 10.13 0.26
N SER A 169 10.46 10.82 -0.18
CA SER A 169 10.55 11.42 -1.52
C SER A 169 10.34 10.41 -2.66
N SER A 170 10.83 9.17 -2.52
CA SER A 170 10.65 8.09 -3.51
C SER A 170 9.22 7.54 -3.57
N ILE A 171 8.44 7.79 -2.51
CA ILE A 171 7.01 7.47 -2.41
C ILE A 171 6.16 8.64 -2.91
N VAL A 172 6.47 9.87 -2.50
CA VAL A 172 5.62 11.06 -2.72
C VAL A 172 5.83 11.66 -4.11
N ASN A 173 7.08 11.91 -4.52
CA ASN A 173 7.38 12.66 -5.74
C ASN A 173 6.78 12.04 -7.02
N PRO A 174 6.69 10.71 -7.18
CA PRO A 174 6.07 10.10 -8.36
C PRO A 174 4.58 10.43 -8.54
N PHE A 175 3.86 10.87 -7.50
CA PHE A 175 2.47 11.33 -7.64
C PHE A 175 2.36 12.80 -8.10
N LEU A 176 3.49 13.52 -8.11
CA LEU A 176 3.66 14.89 -8.59
C LEU A 176 4.07 14.94 -10.09
N ASP A 177 3.68 13.93 -10.87
CA ASP A 177 3.93 13.78 -12.33
C ASP A 177 3.35 14.90 -13.24
N HIS A 178 2.84 15.99 -12.66
CA HIS A 178 2.11 17.09 -13.31
C HIS A 178 0.85 16.69 -14.11
N LYS A 179 0.44 15.42 -14.12
CA LYS A 179 -0.75 14.94 -14.82
C LYS A 179 -2.02 15.13 -13.99
N THR A 180 -3.10 15.55 -14.64
CA THR A 180 -4.44 15.68 -14.03
C THR A 180 -4.93 14.30 -13.56
N ALA A 181 -5.30 14.19 -12.29
CA ALA A 181 -5.83 12.95 -11.74
C ALA A 181 -7.31 12.77 -12.13
N SER A 182 -7.68 11.54 -12.52
CA SER A 182 -9.06 11.11 -12.73
C SER A 182 -9.65 10.39 -11.51
N ALA A 183 -8.82 9.70 -10.71
CA ALA A 183 -9.22 9.06 -9.46
C ALA A 183 -8.00 8.76 -8.56
N TYR A 184 -8.27 8.44 -7.29
CA TYR A 184 -7.26 7.98 -6.32
C TYR A 184 -7.72 6.67 -5.65
N GLY A 185 -6.77 5.84 -5.25
CA GLY A 185 -7.04 4.56 -4.61
C GLY A 185 -6.00 4.19 -3.56
N VAL A 186 -6.43 3.37 -2.59
CA VAL A 186 -5.59 2.82 -1.54
C VAL A 186 -5.96 1.37 -1.28
N ILE A 187 -4.95 0.53 -1.01
CA ILE A 187 -5.12 -0.84 -0.55
C ILE A 187 -4.18 -1.04 0.66
N VAL A 188 -4.70 -1.61 1.74
CA VAL A 188 -3.93 -2.06 2.91
C VAL A 188 -3.78 -3.57 2.82
N HIS A 189 -2.55 -4.05 2.91
CA HIS A 189 -2.16 -5.46 2.78
C HIS A 189 -1.64 -5.97 4.13
N VAL A 190 -1.98 -7.21 4.47
CA VAL A 190 -1.53 -7.86 5.70
C VAL A 190 -0.96 -9.24 5.37
N LYS A 191 0.25 -9.51 5.86
CA LYS A 191 0.86 -10.83 5.92
C LYS A 191 0.80 -11.32 7.36
N GLN A 192 0.01 -12.36 7.62
CA GLN A 192 -0.06 -12.93 8.97
C GLN A 192 1.21 -13.74 9.27
N PRO A 193 1.65 -13.85 10.53
CA PRO A 193 2.78 -14.70 10.91
C PRO A 193 2.47 -16.18 10.65
N VAL A 194 1.23 -16.57 10.97
CA VAL A 194 0.58 -17.81 10.51
C VAL A 194 -0.75 -17.43 9.87
N ARG A 195 -0.88 -17.68 8.56
CA ARG A 195 -2.11 -17.45 7.78
C ARG A 195 -3.33 -18.07 8.47
N GLY A 196 -4.42 -17.32 8.53
CA GLY A 196 -5.71 -17.73 9.09
C GLY A 196 -5.79 -17.80 10.62
N LYS A 197 -4.79 -17.29 11.36
CA LYS A 197 -4.69 -17.47 12.81
C LYS A 197 -4.17 -16.21 13.51
N ARG A 198 -4.78 -15.81 14.64
CA ARG A 198 -4.38 -14.70 15.53
C ARG A 198 -3.05 -14.95 16.29
N ARG A 199 -2.14 -15.74 15.72
CA ARG A 199 -0.85 -16.14 16.30
C ARG A 199 0.24 -15.14 15.93
N LYS A 200 0.60 -14.29 16.89
CA LYS A 200 1.54 -13.16 16.76
C LYS A 200 2.95 -13.51 16.26
N ILE A 201 3.44 -14.73 16.50
CA ILE A 201 4.81 -15.14 16.09
C ILE A 201 4.79 -16.55 15.51
N LYS A 202 5.35 -16.72 14.31
CA LYS A 202 5.76 -18.02 13.75
C LYS A 202 7.27 -18.18 13.93
N LEU A 203 7.69 -19.26 14.60
CA LEU A 203 9.11 -19.54 14.79
C LEU A 203 9.75 -20.03 13.47
N PRO A 204 11.01 -19.64 13.18
CA PRO A 204 11.81 -18.65 13.89
C PRO A 204 11.45 -17.20 13.47
N GLY A 205 11.14 -16.34 14.46
CA GLY A 205 11.20 -14.88 14.32
C GLY A 205 10.21 -14.14 13.40
N ASN A 206 9.34 -14.82 12.65
CA ASN A 206 8.35 -14.15 11.79
C ASN A 206 7.21 -13.56 12.64
N VAL A 207 7.02 -12.24 12.56
CA VAL A 207 5.99 -11.46 13.27
C VAL A 207 4.90 -10.90 12.34
N GLY A 208 4.83 -11.37 11.10
CA GLY A 208 3.95 -10.84 10.06
C GLY A 208 4.39 -9.45 9.57
N HIS A 209 3.58 -8.84 8.70
CA HIS A 209 3.81 -7.51 8.16
C HIS A 209 2.50 -6.83 7.75
N THR A 210 2.45 -5.50 7.85
CA THR A 210 1.33 -4.66 7.39
C THR A 210 1.88 -3.51 6.57
N PHE A 211 1.37 -3.35 5.35
CA PHE A 211 1.85 -2.37 4.36
C PHE A 211 0.71 -1.88 3.48
N ILE A 212 0.96 -0.87 2.64
CA ILE A 212 -0.08 -0.25 1.82
C ILE A 212 0.38 -0.01 0.38
N THR A 213 -0.59 0.06 -0.54
CA THR A 213 -0.42 0.60 -1.89
C THR A 213 -1.20 1.89 -2.03
N LEU A 214 -0.56 2.95 -2.49
CA LEU A 214 -1.19 4.17 -3.01
C LEU A 214 -1.26 4.12 -4.53
N ILE A 215 -2.37 4.63 -5.09
CA ILE A 215 -2.61 4.66 -6.53
C ILE A 215 -3.19 6.02 -6.93
N LYS A 216 -2.59 6.64 -7.94
CA LYS A 216 -3.14 7.78 -8.69
C LYS A 216 -3.51 7.29 -10.09
N PHE A 217 -4.74 7.52 -10.51
CA PHE A 217 -5.17 7.35 -11.90
C PHE A 217 -5.16 8.72 -12.56
N ASN A 218 -4.60 8.82 -13.76
CA ASN A 218 -4.51 10.06 -14.52
C ASN A 218 -5.63 10.13 -15.57
N ALA A 219 -5.90 11.33 -16.10
CA ALA A 219 -6.93 11.57 -17.11
C ALA A 219 -6.55 11.03 -18.50
N ASP A 220 -5.25 10.88 -18.77
CA ASP A 220 -4.70 10.26 -19.99
C ASP A 220 -4.75 8.71 -19.99
N GLY A 221 -5.37 8.11 -18.96
CA GLY A 221 -5.46 6.66 -18.77
C GLY A 221 -4.25 6.01 -18.11
N SER A 222 -3.14 6.75 -17.91
CA SER A 222 -1.97 6.28 -17.17
C SER A 222 -2.26 6.18 -15.65
N SER A 223 -1.37 5.54 -14.91
CA SER A 223 -1.50 5.44 -13.45
C SER A 223 -0.17 5.25 -12.74
N VAL A 224 0.01 5.94 -11.63
CA VAL A 224 1.16 5.77 -10.73
C VAL A 224 0.73 4.88 -9.55
N GLN A 225 1.55 3.91 -9.17
CA GLN A 225 1.38 3.14 -7.94
C GLN A 225 2.66 3.16 -7.08
N ARG A 226 2.51 3.12 -5.75
CA ARG A 226 3.62 2.91 -4.81
C ARG A 226 3.17 1.99 -3.69
N THR A 227 3.92 0.91 -3.45
CA THR A 227 3.62 -0.09 -2.41
C THR A 227 4.74 -0.13 -1.38
N PHE A 228 4.43 0.13 -0.12
CA PHE A 228 5.43 0.34 0.92
C PHE A 228 4.89 0.12 2.34
N GLY A 229 5.78 -0.26 3.25
CA GLY A 229 5.50 -0.50 4.67
C GLY A 229 6.45 0.28 5.58
N PHE A 230 6.05 0.44 6.84
CA PHE A 230 6.81 1.15 7.89
C PHE A 230 7.55 0.15 8.80
N TYR A 231 8.87 0.28 8.91
CA TYR A 231 9.73 -0.77 9.49
C TYR A 231 10.66 -0.28 10.61
N PRO A 232 11.08 -1.18 11.52
CA PRO A 232 12.12 -0.91 12.52
C PRO A 232 13.53 -0.98 11.91
N LYS A 233 14.32 0.09 12.02
CA LYS A 233 15.71 0.17 11.56
C LYS A 233 16.67 -0.48 12.57
N LYS A 234 16.58 -1.80 12.68
CA LYS A 234 17.38 -2.61 13.60
C LYS A 234 18.88 -2.51 13.28
N SER A 235 19.65 -2.02 14.25
CA SER A 235 21.13 -2.11 14.26
C SER A 235 21.62 -3.35 15.03
N LEU A 236 20.91 -3.74 16.10
CA LEU A 236 21.26 -4.83 17.00
C LEU A 236 20.22 -5.97 16.97
N PRO A 237 20.61 -7.20 17.32
CA PRO A 237 19.64 -8.24 17.68
C PRO A 237 18.73 -7.74 18.83
N LEU A 238 17.51 -8.29 18.89
CA LEU A 238 16.45 -7.90 19.83
C LEU A 238 15.87 -6.47 19.68
N GLU A 239 16.34 -5.61 18.76
CA GLU A 239 15.63 -4.36 18.47
C GLU A 239 14.22 -4.61 17.91
N ALA A 240 13.25 -3.77 18.29
CA ALA A 240 11.81 -4.00 18.09
C ALA A 240 11.35 -5.41 18.55
N SER A 241 11.88 -5.87 19.68
CA SER A 241 11.33 -6.97 20.48
C SER A 241 10.57 -6.40 21.69
N PRO A 242 9.89 -7.22 22.51
CA PRO A 242 9.24 -6.73 23.72
C PRO A 242 10.21 -6.13 24.76
N PHE A 243 11.46 -6.58 24.79
CA PHE A 243 12.50 -6.04 25.68
C PHE A 243 13.03 -4.69 25.20
N PHE A 244 13.20 -4.52 23.89
CA PHE A 244 13.68 -3.27 23.26
C PHE A 244 12.69 -2.80 22.18
N PRO A 245 11.50 -2.31 22.57
CA PRO A 245 10.41 -2.07 21.61
C PRO A 245 10.63 -0.84 20.73
N ASN A 246 11.51 0.09 21.12
CA ASN A 246 11.69 1.41 20.53
C ASN A 246 13.02 1.55 19.75
N THR A 247 12.94 1.72 18.43
CA THR A 247 14.10 1.80 17.50
C THR A 247 13.84 2.90 16.46
N PRO A 248 14.86 3.46 15.77
CA PRO A 248 14.62 4.29 14.59
C PRO A 248 13.80 3.55 13.52
N SER A 249 13.27 4.27 12.54
CA SER A 249 12.42 3.69 11.49
C SER A 249 12.96 3.96 10.09
N TYR A 250 12.27 3.37 9.10
CA TYR A 250 12.40 3.65 7.68
C TYR A 250 11.20 3.07 6.92
N PHE A 251 10.99 3.53 5.69
CA PHE A 251 10.11 2.84 4.75
C PHE A 251 10.89 1.81 3.93
N LYS A 252 10.17 0.82 3.38
CA LYS A 252 10.71 -0.11 2.38
C LYS A 252 9.76 -0.26 1.20
N ASN A 253 10.29 -0.56 0.01
CA ASN A 253 9.48 -0.91 -1.16
C ASN A 253 8.96 -2.35 -1.02
N ASP A 254 7.64 -2.48 -0.92
CA ASP A 254 6.90 -3.74 -0.76
C ASP A 254 6.12 -4.16 -2.02
N ALA A 255 6.41 -3.59 -3.19
CA ALA A 255 5.72 -3.92 -4.46
C ALA A 255 5.79 -5.42 -4.83
N ARG A 256 6.86 -6.11 -4.41
CA ARG A 256 7.02 -7.57 -4.56
C ARG A 256 6.71 -8.38 -3.29
N HIS A 257 6.28 -7.74 -2.20
CA HIS A 257 6.00 -8.43 -0.95
C HIS A 257 4.68 -9.21 -1.01
N ASP A 258 4.67 -10.43 -0.47
CA ASP A 258 3.45 -11.23 -0.36
C ASP A 258 2.59 -10.87 0.85
N TRP A 259 1.30 -11.12 0.71
CA TRP A 259 0.25 -10.81 1.67
C TRP A 259 -0.79 -11.94 1.64
N ASP A 260 -1.44 -12.17 2.78
CA ASP A 260 -2.55 -13.14 2.91
C ASP A 260 -3.89 -12.44 2.70
N GLU A 261 -4.00 -11.20 3.19
CA GLU A 261 -5.24 -10.45 3.33
C GLU A 261 -5.06 -9.04 2.73
N ALA A 262 -6.09 -8.51 2.08
CA ALA A 262 -6.06 -7.13 1.57
C ALA A 262 -7.45 -6.47 1.66
N VAL A 263 -7.46 -5.18 2.01
CA VAL A 263 -8.66 -4.33 1.97
C VAL A 263 -8.33 -2.99 1.30
N GLY A 264 -9.13 -2.57 0.33
CA GLY A 264 -8.90 -1.34 -0.42
C GLY A 264 -10.15 -0.72 -1.02
N LYS A 265 -10.01 0.48 -1.56
CA LYS A 265 -11.10 1.26 -2.18
C LYS A 265 -10.54 2.44 -2.98
N PHE A 266 -11.43 3.08 -3.73
CA PHE A 266 -11.21 4.45 -4.19
C PHE A 266 -11.40 5.43 -3.02
N ILE A 267 -10.63 6.52 -3.06
CA ILE A 267 -10.67 7.63 -2.09
C ILE A 267 -10.67 8.96 -2.82
N ASP A 268 -11.08 10.04 -2.15
CA ASP A 268 -11.01 11.38 -2.72
C ASP A 268 -9.59 11.98 -2.63
N LYS A 269 -9.36 13.12 -3.31
CA LYS A 269 -8.05 13.78 -3.34
C LYS A 269 -7.59 14.22 -1.94
N LYS A 270 -8.49 14.73 -1.10
CA LYS A 270 -8.15 15.21 0.26
C LYS A 270 -7.71 14.05 1.14
N GLN A 271 -8.36 12.89 1.04
CA GLN A 271 -7.92 11.65 1.69
C GLN A 271 -6.53 11.22 1.19
N PHE A 272 -6.27 11.29 -0.12
CA PHE A 272 -4.98 10.92 -0.72
C PHE A 272 -3.86 11.87 -0.25
N ASP A 273 -4.06 13.19 -0.34
CA ASP A 273 -3.12 14.22 0.12
C ASP A 273 -2.79 14.04 1.61
N LEU A 274 -3.80 13.77 2.45
CA LEU A 274 -3.62 13.51 3.89
C LEU A 274 -2.78 12.26 4.16
N ILE A 275 -2.85 11.23 3.31
CA ILE A 275 -2.00 10.02 3.44
C ILE A 275 -0.56 10.31 2.99
N LEU A 276 -0.34 11.14 1.96
CA LEU A 276 1.01 11.59 1.59
C LEU A 276 1.65 12.40 2.73
N ASP A 277 0.90 13.30 3.36
CA ASP A 277 1.39 14.07 4.52
C ASP A 277 1.57 13.21 5.78
N LEU A 278 0.73 12.19 5.99
CA LEU A 278 0.95 11.19 7.03
C LEU A 278 2.27 10.43 6.77
N THR A 279 2.56 10.08 5.51
CA THR A 279 3.79 9.39 5.11
C THR A 279 5.04 10.24 5.43
N LYS A 280 5.06 11.52 5.02
CA LYS A 280 6.13 12.48 5.37
C LYS A 280 6.32 12.64 6.88
N LYS A 281 5.23 12.59 7.66
CA LYS A 281 5.27 12.62 9.13
C LYS A 281 5.86 11.33 9.70
N TYR A 282 5.49 10.18 9.16
CA TYR A 282 5.98 8.86 9.59
C TYR A 282 7.47 8.64 9.31
N ALA A 283 8.02 9.19 8.22
CA ALA A 283 9.46 9.22 7.95
C ALA A 283 10.30 9.77 9.13
N LYS A 284 9.69 10.62 9.96
CA LYS A 284 10.30 11.29 11.12
C LYS A 284 9.88 10.69 12.46
N LYS A 285 9.14 9.57 12.48
CA LYS A 285 8.68 8.87 13.69
C LYS A 285 9.55 7.65 13.99
N ARG A 286 9.84 7.40 15.27
CA ARG A 286 10.46 6.14 15.71
C ARG A 286 9.47 4.98 15.61
N TYR A 287 9.98 3.77 15.37
CA TYR A 287 9.19 2.55 15.43
C TYR A 287 9.09 2.09 16.88
N HIS A 288 7.87 1.78 17.35
CA HIS A 288 7.62 1.26 18.68
C HIS A 288 6.69 0.04 18.62
N LEU A 289 7.21 -1.15 18.93
CA LEU A 289 6.49 -2.44 18.76
C LEU A 289 5.04 -2.42 19.29
N SER A 290 4.80 -1.83 20.46
CA SER A 290 3.48 -1.78 21.13
C SER A 290 2.63 -0.51 20.87
N LYS A 291 3.13 0.48 20.11
CA LYS A 291 2.53 1.85 20.08
C LYS A 291 2.63 2.61 18.75
N ASN A 292 3.60 2.26 17.90
CA ASN A 292 3.76 2.84 16.56
C ASN A 292 4.54 1.87 15.66
N ASN A 293 3.87 0.83 15.18
CA ASN A 293 4.43 -0.23 14.35
C ASN A 293 3.84 -0.21 12.91
N CYS A 294 4.15 -1.24 12.10
CA CYS A 294 3.66 -1.38 10.74
C CYS A 294 2.11 -1.44 10.63
N THR A 295 1.46 -1.99 11.65
CA THR A 295 0.00 -2.12 11.75
C THR A 295 -0.65 -0.83 12.22
N ASP A 296 -0.05 -0.11 13.19
CA ASP A 296 -0.49 1.25 13.55
C ASP A 296 -0.43 2.20 12.34
N PHE A 297 0.63 2.12 11.54
CA PHE A 297 0.78 2.86 10.28
C PHE A 297 -0.34 2.52 9.27
N GLY A 298 -0.56 1.22 9.01
CA GLY A 298 -1.62 0.76 8.12
C GLY A 298 -3.03 1.16 8.57
N LEU A 299 -3.30 1.14 9.88
CA LEU A 299 -4.59 1.53 10.46
C LEU A 299 -4.83 3.04 10.45
N ASN A 300 -3.78 3.85 10.63
CA ASN A 300 -3.90 5.31 10.45
C ASN A 300 -4.22 5.69 8.99
N ILE A 301 -3.64 4.97 8.02
CA ILE A 301 -3.99 5.13 6.59
C ILE A 301 -5.41 4.63 6.30
N ALA A 302 -5.79 3.47 6.83
CA ALA A 302 -7.14 2.93 6.72
C ALA A 302 -8.18 3.94 7.25
N SER A 303 -7.93 4.54 8.41
CA SER A 303 -8.79 5.55 9.04
C SER A 303 -8.98 6.78 8.15
N ILE A 304 -7.91 7.35 7.58
CA ILE A 304 -8.01 8.48 6.63
C ILE A 304 -8.84 8.09 5.39
N ALA A 305 -8.67 6.86 4.89
CA ALA A 305 -9.45 6.31 3.78
C ALA A 305 -10.93 6.01 4.14
N GLY A 306 -11.33 6.17 5.40
CA GLY A 306 -12.66 5.81 5.90
C GLY A 306 -12.89 4.30 5.94
N ILE A 307 -11.82 3.50 6.08
CA ILE A 307 -11.85 2.05 6.30
C ILE A 307 -11.66 1.82 7.80
N GLN A 308 -12.59 1.11 8.43
CA GLN A 308 -12.50 0.71 9.84
C GLN A 308 -12.25 -0.79 9.91
N ILE A 309 -11.24 -1.21 10.66
CA ILE A 309 -10.94 -2.62 10.95
C ILE A 309 -10.97 -2.76 12.47
N LYS A 310 -11.81 -3.68 12.99
CA LYS A 310 -11.97 -3.90 14.43
C LYS A 310 -11.01 -5.00 14.92
N HIS A 311 -10.92 -5.16 16.24
CA HIS A 311 -10.20 -6.24 16.96
C HIS A 311 -8.76 -6.55 16.46
N THR A 312 -8.05 -5.51 16.03
CA THR A 312 -6.69 -5.53 15.47
C THR A 312 -5.57 -5.72 16.50
N LYS A 313 -5.89 -5.87 17.79
CA LYS A 313 -4.94 -5.78 18.91
C LYS A 313 -4.70 -7.10 19.63
N GLY A 314 -3.46 -7.59 19.58
CA GLY A 314 -3.00 -8.72 20.38
C GLY A 314 -2.27 -8.34 21.67
N LYS A 315 -2.04 -9.35 22.51
CA LYS A 315 -1.06 -9.35 23.61
C LYS A 315 0.09 -10.31 23.26
N TRP A 316 1.26 -10.06 23.82
CA TRP A 316 2.45 -10.91 23.75
C TRP A 316 3.25 -10.81 25.05
N LEU A 317 4.29 -11.63 25.23
CA LEU A 317 5.17 -11.55 26.41
C LEU A 317 5.74 -10.14 26.55
N LEU A 318 5.53 -9.50 27.71
CA LEU A 318 5.93 -8.11 28.00
C LEU A 318 5.33 -7.03 27.07
N GLY A 319 4.20 -7.27 26.41
CA GLY A 319 3.54 -6.22 25.61
C GLY A 319 2.20 -6.56 24.96
N GLY A 320 1.77 -5.66 24.08
CA GLY A 320 0.53 -5.75 23.31
C GLY A 320 0.27 -4.44 22.55
N GLY A 321 -0.48 -4.51 21.47
CA GLY A 321 -0.67 -3.40 20.52
C GLY A 321 -1.39 -3.89 19.27
N ASN A 322 -1.54 -3.05 18.24
CA ASN A 322 -2.06 -3.50 16.95
C ASN A 322 -1.03 -4.42 16.28
N ASP A 323 -1.43 -5.54 15.66
CA ASP A 323 -0.48 -6.43 14.99
C ASP A 323 -1.05 -7.15 13.74
N PRO A 324 -0.18 -7.67 12.85
CA PRO A 324 -0.61 -8.27 11.58
C PRO A 324 -1.41 -9.56 11.76
N ALA A 325 -1.24 -10.29 12.86
CA ALA A 325 -1.94 -11.56 13.08
C ALA A 325 -3.41 -11.31 13.41
N ASP A 326 -3.67 -10.39 14.35
CA ASP A 326 -5.01 -9.99 14.73
C ASP A 326 -5.70 -9.13 13.65
N MET A 327 -5.01 -8.14 13.06
CA MET A 327 -5.59 -7.35 11.96
C MET A 327 -5.93 -8.19 10.73
N GLY A 328 -5.05 -9.13 10.33
CA GLY A 328 -5.33 -10.03 9.21
C GLY A 328 -6.52 -10.94 9.49
N GLN A 329 -6.67 -11.42 10.73
CA GLN A 329 -7.82 -12.25 11.09
C GLN A 329 -9.13 -11.45 11.07
N SER A 330 -9.12 -10.22 11.57
CA SER A 330 -10.30 -9.35 11.53
C SER A 330 -10.75 -9.01 10.11
N ILE A 331 -9.84 -9.01 9.12
CA ILE A 331 -10.21 -8.95 7.69
C ILE A 331 -10.95 -10.23 7.28
N ARG A 332 -10.41 -11.42 7.58
CA ARG A 332 -11.06 -12.73 7.30
C ARG A 332 -12.42 -12.91 7.96
N GLU A 333 -12.58 -12.38 9.16
CA GLU A 333 -13.79 -12.49 9.98
C GLU A 333 -14.84 -11.41 9.61
N ASN A 334 -14.59 -10.64 8.54
CA ASN A 334 -15.44 -9.56 8.03
C ASN A 334 -15.68 -8.43 9.04
N GLU A 335 -14.75 -8.22 9.98
CA GLU A 335 -14.80 -7.16 11.01
C GLU A 335 -14.38 -5.79 10.45
N VAL A 336 -14.74 -5.55 9.19
CA VAL A 336 -14.28 -4.44 8.35
C VAL A 336 -15.49 -3.65 7.86
N ALA A 337 -15.48 -2.34 8.10
CA ALA A 337 -16.53 -1.43 7.67
C ALA A 337 -15.94 -0.25 6.88
N THR A 338 -16.80 0.51 6.19
CA THR A 338 -16.41 1.80 5.61
C THR A 338 -17.51 2.83 5.74
N SER A 339 -17.13 4.09 5.95
CA SER A 339 -18.07 5.22 6.04
C SER A 339 -18.65 5.64 4.69
N ASN A 340 -17.97 5.35 3.58
CA ASN A 340 -18.44 5.66 2.23
C ASN A 340 -17.91 4.69 1.16
N GLY A 341 -18.67 4.52 0.07
CA GLY A 341 -18.29 3.69 -1.07
C GLY A 341 -18.43 2.19 -0.85
N LYS A 342 -17.55 1.40 -1.48
CA LYS A 342 -17.46 -0.06 -1.36
C LYS A 342 -16.01 -0.48 -1.18
N LEU A 343 -15.80 -1.58 -0.47
CA LEU A 343 -14.49 -2.17 -0.20
C LEU A 343 -14.21 -3.32 -1.17
N PHE A 344 -13.05 -3.27 -1.82
CA PHE A 344 -12.36 -4.46 -2.30
C PHE A 344 -11.80 -5.18 -1.07
N ILE A 345 -12.20 -6.42 -0.84
CA ILE A 345 -11.66 -7.27 0.22
C ILE A 345 -11.18 -8.57 -0.43
N TYR A 346 -10.01 -9.04 -0.06
CA TYR A 346 -9.56 -10.39 -0.33
C TYR A 346 -9.04 -11.02 0.95
N SER A 347 -9.42 -12.29 1.14
CA SER A 347 -8.82 -13.19 2.11
C SER A 347 -8.27 -14.40 1.40
N GLN A 348 -7.06 -14.85 1.76
CA GLN A 348 -6.52 -16.06 1.18
C GLN A 348 -7.35 -17.28 1.64
N PRO A 349 -7.77 -18.18 0.73
CA PRO A 349 -8.31 -19.46 1.11
C PRO A 349 -7.34 -20.22 2.03
N LEU A 350 -7.88 -20.83 3.08
CA LEU A 350 -7.10 -21.78 3.87
C LEU A 350 -7.11 -23.12 3.14
N ASP A 351 -5.94 -23.74 3.03
CA ASP A 351 -5.80 -25.08 2.44
C ASP A 351 -6.51 -26.12 3.33
N SER A 352 -6.79 -27.31 2.81
CA SER A 352 -7.51 -28.39 3.52
C SER A 352 -7.00 -28.63 4.93
N ASP A 353 -5.68 -28.65 5.07
CA ASP A 353 -4.97 -29.11 6.26
C ASP A 353 -5.06 -28.09 7.40
N ASP A 354 -5.29 -26.80 7.07
CA ASP A 354 -5.57 -25.75 8.06
C ASP A 354 -6.96 -25.90 8.70
N LYS A 355 -7.87 -26.71 8.12
CA LYS A 355 -9.20 -26.99 8.71
C LYS A 355 -9.16 -28.07 9.79
N LEU A 356 -8.30 -29.09 9.65
CA LEU A 356 -8.17 -30.18 10.64
C LEU A 356 -7.78 -29.65 12.03
N ALA A 357 -7.03 -28.55 12.09
CA ALA A 357 -6.68 -27.84 13.32
C ALA A 357 -7.87 -27.15 14.05
N LYS A 358 -9.12 -27.38 13.62
CA LYS A 358 -10.35 -26.96 14.32
C LYS A 358 -11.19 -28.12 14.89
N GLY A 359 -10.75 -29.38 14.75
CA GLY A 359 -11.54 -30.55 15.15
C GLY A 359 -11.35 -31.03 16.60
N ASN A 360 -10.26 -30.65 17.27
CA ASN A 360 -9.86 -31.22 18.56
C ASN A 360 -9.86 -30.12 19.64
N GLY A 361 -11.04 -29.78 20.15
CA GLY A 361 -11.22 -28.64 21.07
C GLY A 361 -12.63 -28.52 21.65
N GLU A 362 -13.27 -29.66 21.92
CA GLU A 362 -14.37 -29.80 22.89
C GLU A 362 -13.83 -30.56 24.12
#